data_AF-A0A643C8U9-F1
#
_entry.id   AF-A0A643C8U9-F1
#
_cell.length_a   1.000
_cell.length_b   1.000
_cell.length_c   1.000
_cell.angle_alpha   90.00
_cell.angle_beta   90.00
_cell.angle_gamma   90.00
#
_symmetry.space_group_name_H-M   'P 1'
#
loop_
_entity.id
_entity.type
_entity.pdbx_description
1 polymer ?
#
loop_
_entity_poly.entity_id
_entity_poly.type
_entity_poly.pdbx_seq_one_letter_code
_entity_poly.pdbx_strand_id
1 'polypeptide(L)'
;QTLQALTDLVRSARSRNIGVLHPAFNLSKHLRDGLQRYLPDNVHQLLSGRIVISLTRVADGENVLVSDFRSKDEVVDALFCSSFVPFISGLIPPSFRGVRYIDGGVSDIIPFFDTKTTITVSPFYGESDICPKVKSTNFLHVDFTKLSLRLCSENIYLLTRVLFPADL
;
A
#
# COMPACT_ATOMS: atom_id res chain seq x y z
N GLN A 1 -11.65 8.41 16.63
CA GLN A 1 -10.97 7.10 16.80
C GLN A 1 -10.09 6.76 15.59
N THR A 2 -10.63 6.66 14.35
CA THR A 2 -9.84 6.34 13.14
C THR A 2 -8.71 7.35 12.83
N LEU A 3 -8.97 8.66 12.98
CA LEU A 3 -7.95 9.69 12.75
C LEU A 3 -6.78 9.62 13.75
N GLN A 4 -7.07 9.24 15.01
CA GLN A 4 -6.04 9.02 16.03
C GLN A 4 -5.17 7.82 15.70
N ALA A 5 -5.77 6.70 15.25
CA ALA A 5 -5.03 5.52 14.81
C ALA A 5 -4.03 5.83 13.69
N LEU A 6 -4.45 6.59 12.67
CA LEU A 6 -3.59 7.04 11.59
C LEU A 6 -2.49 7.98 12.09
N THR A 7 -2.82 8.90 13.00
CA THR A 7 -1.85 9.85 13.55
C THR A 7 -0.81 9.15 14.43
N ASP A 8 -1.22 8.13 15.20
CA ASP A 8 -0.33 7.34 16.06
C ASP A 8 0.60 6.45 15.23
N LEU A 9 0.10 5.86 14.14
CA LEU A 9 0.91 5.13 13.16
C LEU A 9 1.94 6.05 12.51
N VAL A 10 1.52 7.25 12.05
CA VAL A 10 2.40 8.26 11.46
C VAL A 10 3.45 8.73 12.46
N ARG A 11 3.09 9.02 13.71
CA ARG A 11 4.06 9.41 14.75
C ARG A 11 5.05 8.28 15.04
N SER A 12 4.58 7.04 15.10
CA SER A 12 5.45 5.87 15.33
C SER A 12 6.45 5.69 14.20
N ALA A 13 6.00 5.79 12.94
CA ALA A 13 6.86 5.71 11.76
C ALA A 13 7.89 6.86 11.66
N ARG A 14 7.55 8.04 12.17
CA ARG A 14 8.42 9.23 12.12
C ARG A 14 9.40 9.36 13.29
N SER A 15 9.22 8.63 14.38
CA SER A 15 10.03 8.77 15.60
C SER A 15 11.46 8.21 15.55
N ARG A 16 11.97 7.75 14.39
CA ARG A 16 13.27 7.05 14.30
C ARG A 16 14.15 7.58 13.17
N ASN A 17 15.44 7.78 13.47
CA ASN A 17 16.49 8.47 12.69
C ASN A 17 16.79 7.96 11.26
N ILE A 18 16.13 6.90 10.76
CA ILE A 18 16.28 6.39 9.37
C ILE A 18 14.89 6.21 8.71
N GLY A 19 13.83 6.78 9.31
CA GLY A 19 12.47 6.69 8.80
C GLY A 19 11.99 5.23 8.62
N VAL A 20 11.33 4.97 7.49
CA VAL A 20 10.74 3.66 7.12
C VAL A 20 11.79 2.60 6.80
N LEU A 21 13.06 2.99 6.60
CA LEU A 21 14.16 2.12 6.16
C LEU A 21 14.98 1.51 7.31
N HIS A 22 14.61 1.77 8.57
CA HIS A 22 15.37 1.30 9.72
C HIS A 22 15.21 -0.23 9.93
N PRO A 23 16.27 -1.05 9.90
CA PRO A 23 16.17 -2.52 9.96
C PRO A 23 15.60 -3.09 11.27
N ALA A 24 15.66 -2.34 12.38
CA ALA A 24 14.99 -2.70 13.64
C ALA A 24 13.55 -2.14 13.79
N PHE A 25 13.03 -1.44 12.77
CA PHE A 25 11.67 -0.96 12.77
C PHE A 25 10.77 -2.08 12.26
N ASN A 26 10.18 -2.82 13.20
CA ASN A 26 9.17 -3.81 12.89
C ASN A 26 7.85 -3.08 12.57
N LEU A 27 7.84 -2.31 11.48
CA LEU A 27 6.66 -1.65 10.90
C LEU A 27 5.55 -2.68 10.73
N SER A 28 5.95 -3.88 10.30
CA SER A 28 5.11 -5.05 10.15
C SER A 28 4.30 -5.37 11.42
N LYS A 29 4.96 -5.42 12.57
CA LYS A 29 4.30 -5.70 13.85
C LYS A 29 3.40 -4.55 14.28
N HIS A 30 3.85 -3.29 14.17
CA HIS A 30 3.03 -2.13 14.55
C HIS A 30 1.79 -1.98 13.67
N LEU A 31 1.93 -2.21 12.36
CA LEU A 31 0.82 -2.18 11.42
C LEU A 31 -0.17 -3.29 11.72
N ARG A 32 0.30 -4.53 11.91
CA ARG A 32 -0.54 -5.67 12.29
C ARG A 32 -1.26 -5.43 13.61
N ASP A 33 -0.54 -5.01 14.66
CA ASP A 33 -1.11 -4.73 15.99
C ASP A 33 -2.13 -3.58 15.92
N GLY A 34 -1.84 -2.56 15.10
CA GLY A 34 -2.76 -1.45 14.83
C GLY A 34 -4.04 -1.92 14.13
N LEU A 35 -3.91 -2.66 13.02
CA LEU A 35 -5.06 -3.22 12.30
C LEU A 35 -5.90 -4.11 13.20
N GLN A 36 -5.27 -4.96 14.01
CA GLN A 36 -5.96 -5.80 15.00
C GLN A 36 -6.69 -4.97 16.05
N ARG A 37 -6.08 -3.89 16.55
CA ARG A 37 -6.69 -3.03 17.57
C ARG A 37 -7.87 -2.22 17.05
N TYR A 38 -7.76 -1.67 15.84
CA TYR A 38 -8.70 -0.66 15.33
C TYR A 38 -9.76 -1.22 14.40
N LEU A 39 -9.54 -2.37 13.76
CA LEU A 39 -10.60 -3.01 12.98
C LEU A 39 -11.61 -3.68 13.92
N PRO A 40 -12.92 -3.60 13.61
CA PRO A 40 -13.94 -4.30 14.38
C PRO A 40 -13.83 -5.83 14.20
N ASP A 41 -14.33 -6.60 15.16
CA ASP A 41 -14.22 -8.07 15.14
C ASP A 41 -14.96 -8.71 13.96
N ASN A 42 -16.04 -8.10 13.51
CA ASN A 42 -16.81 -8.51 12.34
C ASN A 42 -16.34 -7.88 11.01
N VAL A 43 -15.14 -7.27 10.95
CA VAL A 43 -14.64 -6.58 9.74
C VAL A 43 -14.71 -7.46 8.48
N HIS A 44 -14.44 -8.76 8.60
CA HIS A 44 -14.51 -9.72 7.51
C HIS A 44 -15.91 -9.81 6.88
N GLN A 45 -16.98 -9.67 7.66
CA GLN A 45 -18.36 -9.64 7.16
C GLN A 45 -18.70 -8.31 6.49
N LEU A 46 -18.13 -7.21 7.01
CA LEU A 46 -18.36 -5.87 6.48
C LEU A 46 -17.67 -5.67 5.13
N LEU A 47 -16.48 -6.24 4.94
CA LEU A 47 -15.65 -5.99 3.76
C LEU A 47 -15.82 -7.03 2.64
N SER A 48 -16.21 -8.26 2.95
CA SER A 48 -16.35 -9.32 1.95
C SER A 48 -17.34 -8.92 0.86
N GLY A 49 -16.92 -9.06 -0.40
CA GLY A 49 -17.66 -8.66 -1.59
C GLY A 49 -17.75 -7.15 -1.83
N ARG A 50 -17.20 -6.31 -0.93
CA ARG A 50 -17.22 -4.84 -1.04
C ARG A 50 -15.85 -4.22 -1.27
N ILE A 51 -14.80 -4.88 -0.81
CA ILE A 51 -13.41 -4.49 -1.03
C ILE A 51 -12.71 -5.57 -1.83
N VAL A 52 -11.79 -5.15 -2.70
CA VAL A 52 -10.83 -6.03 -3.36
C VAL A 52 -9.43 -5.59 -2.98
N ILE A 53 -8.64 -6.53 -2.46
CA ILE A 53 -7.24 -6.32 -2.09
C ILE A 53 -6.37 -6.97 -3.17
N SER A 54 -5.49 -6.18 -3.78
CA SER A 54 -4.48 -6.63 -4.74
C SER A 54 -3.26 -7.16 -3.99
N LEU A 55 -2.80 -8.36 -4.36
CA LEU A 55 -1.61 -9.03 -3.81
C LEU A 55 -0.73 -9.52 -4.97
N THR A 56 0.59 -9.45 -4.82
CA THR A 56 1.52 -10.08 -5.76
C THR A 56 2.04 -11.39 -5.16
N ARG A 57 1.78 -12.52 -5.81
CA ARG A 57 2.22 -13.83 -5.33
C ARG A 57 3.72 -13.99 -5.57
N VAL A 58 4.46 -14.37 -4.53
CA VAL A 58 5.93 -14.45 -4.59
C VAL A 58 6.42 -15.55 -5.54
N ALA A 59 5.67 -16.65 -5.66
CA ALA A 59 6.12 -17.83 -6.39
C ALA A 59 6.25 -17.61 -7.90
N ASP A 60 5.40 -16.77 -8.48
CA ASP A 60 5.27 -16.58 -9.92
C ASP A 60 5.08 -15.11 -10.34
N GLY A 61 4.97 -14.18 -9.39
CA GLY A 61 4.76 -12.75 -9.66
C GLY A 61 3.33 -12.41 -10.07
N GLU A 62 2.42 -13.38 -10.06
CA GLU A 62 1.05 -13.18 -10.52
C GLU A 62 0.23 -12.32 -9.54
N ASN A 63 -0.66 -11.51 -10.11
CA ASN A 63 -1.60 -10.72 -9.32
C ASN A 63 -2.75 -11.60 -8.81
N VAL A 64 -3.06 -11.47 -7.53
CA VAL A 64 -4.16 -12.18 -6.88
C VAL A 64 -5.08 -11.16 -6.22
N LEU A 65 -6.34 -11.19 -6.61
CA LEU A 65 -7.39 -10.33 -6.07
C LEU A 65 -8.17 -11.07 -4.99
N VAL A 66 -8.20 -10.50 -3.80
CA VAL A 66 -8.90 -11.07 -2.64
C VAL A 66 -10.05 -10.17 -2.26
N SER A 67 -11.27 -10.71 -2.31
CA SER A 67 -12.50 -10.00 -1.92
C SER A 67 -13.36 -10.76 -0.92
N ASP A 68 -12.96 -11.97 -0.52
CA ASP A 68 -13.69 -12.81 0.44
C ASP A 68 -12.83 -13.11 1.66
N PHE A 69 -13.37 -12.88 2.85
CA PHE A 69 -12.69 -12.99 4.13
C PHE A 69 -13.53 -13.77 5.14
N ARG A 70 -12.89 -14.74 5.81
CA ARG A 70 -13.53 -15.64 6.78
C ARG A 70 -13.35 -15.20 8.23
N SER A 71 -12.39 -14.34 8.50
CA SER A 71 -12.10 -13.83 9.84
C SER A 71 -11.42 -12.47 9.78
N LYS A 72 -11.41 -11.75 10.92
CA LYS A 72 -10.62 -10.52 11.08
C LYS A 72 -9.15 -10.75 10.77
N ASP A 73 -8.59 -11.89 11.18
CA ASP A 73 -7.21 -12.24 10.90
C ASP A 73 -6.93 -12.36 9.40
N GLU A 74 -7.85 -12.94 8.62
CA GLU A 74 -7.71 -12.99 7.16
C GLU A 74 -7.69 -11.59 6.54
N VAL A 75 -8.52 -10.66 7.03
CA VAL A 75 -8.50 -9.26 6.58
C VAL A 75 -7.15 -8.60 6.90
N VAL A 76 -6.67 -8.79 8.14
CA VAL A 76 -5.38 -8.23 8.58
C VAL A 76 -4.22 -8.82 7.78
N ASP A 77 -4.20 -10.12 7.54
CA ASP A 77 -3.18 -10.79 6.74
C ASP A 77 -3.17 -10.30 5.29
N ALA A 78 -4.34 -10.16 4.66
CA ALA A 78 -4.44 -9.65 3.30
C ALA A 78 -3.96 -8.19 3.21
N LEU A 79 -4.40 -7.30 4.11
CA LEU A 79 -3.93 -5.91 4.16
C LEU A 79 -2.43 -5.82 4.44
N PHE A 80 -1.92 -6.70 5.30
CA PHE A 80 -0.51 -6.74 5.62
C PHE A 80 0.34 -7.21 4.43
N CYS A 81 -0.11 -8.23 3.70
CA CYS A 81 0.54 -8.66 2.46
C CYS A 81 0.52 -7.54 1.41
N SER A 82 -0.63 -6.89 1.22
CA SER A 82 -0.83 -5.85 0.21
C SER A 82 0.01 -4.59 0.44
N SER A 83 0.48 -4.35 1.67
CA SER A 83 1.35 -3.24 2.04
C SER A 83 2.81 -3.65 2.32
N PHE A 84 3.16 -4.91 2.04
CA PHE A 84 4.51 -5.41 2.24
C PHE A 84 5.39 -5.09 1.02
N VAL A 85 5.97 -3.89 0.99
CA VAL A 85 6.93 -3.50 -0.04
C VAL A 85 8.27 -4.22 0.24
N PRO A 86 8.78 -5.05 -0.68
CA PRO A 86 10.04 -5.76 -0.48
C PRO A 86 11.19 -4.82 -0.12
N PHE A 87 12.09 -5.27 0.77
CA PHE A 87 13.26 -4.51 1.27
C PHE A 87 12.93 -3.30 2.16
N ILE A 88 11.77 -2.66 1.98
CA ILE A 88 11.29 -1.55 2.83
C ILE A 88 10.60 -2.10 4.09
N SER A 89 9.62 -2.98 3.90
CA SER A 89 8.81 -3.53 4.99
C SER A 89 9.45 -4.75 5.67
N GLY A 90 10.51 -5.31 5.11
CA GLY A 90 11.24 -6.47 5.65
C GLY A 90 11.79 -7.39 4.55
N LEU A 91 12.44 -8.48 4.98
CA LEU A 91 13.04 -9.48 4.07
C LEU A 91 12.17 -10.71 3.85
N ILE A 92 11.33 -11.08 4.83
CA ILE A 92 10.52 -12.30 4.78
C ILE A 92 9.08 -11.90 4.45
N PRO A 93 8.55 -12.23 3.26
CA PRO A 93 7.18 -11.92 2.90
C PRO A 93 6.17 -12.64 3.81
N PRO A 94 5.09 -11.95 4.22
CA PRO A 94 3.99 -12.58 4.95
C PRO A 94 3.26 -13.63 4.13
N SER A 95 2.46 -14.43 4.82
CA SER A 95 1.58 -15.41 4.20
C SER A 95 0.12 -15.04 4.37
N PHE A 96 -0.67 -15.23 3.32
CA PHE A 96 -2.12 -15.25 3.35
C PHE A 96 -2.58 -16.62 2.85
N ARG A 97 -3.44 -17.31 3.61
CA ARG A 97 -3.91 -18.67 3.30
C ARG A 97 -2.79 -19.67 2.94
N GLY A 98 -1.65 -19.56 3.64
CA GLY A 98 -0.48 -20.44 3.46
C GLY A 98 0.42 -20.10 2.26
N VAL A 99 0.08 -19.09 1.46
CA VAL A 99 0.88 -18.65 0.30
C VAL A 99 1.54 -17.31 0.61
N ARG A 100 2.78 -17.09 0.14
CA ARG A 100 3.54 -15.86 0.36
C ARG A 100 3.20 -14.78 -0.66
N TYR A 101 3.00 -13.56 -0.16
CA TYR A 101 2.64 -12.40 -0.96
C TYR A 101 3.44 -11.16 -0.56
N ILE A 102 3.56 -10.24 -1.51
CA ILE A 102 4.11 -8.90 -1.34
C ILE A 102 3.09 -7.87 -1.84
N ASP A 103 3.46 -6.60 -1.72
CA ASP A 103 2.66 -5.44 -2.13
C ASP A 103 2.04 -5.65 -3.52
N GLY A 104 0.71 -5.49 -3.60
CA GLY A 104 -0.03 -5.75 -4.83
C GLY A 104 0.36 -4.80 -5.97
N GLY A 105 0.86 -3.62 -5.63
CA GLY A 105 1.31 -2.63 -6.59
C GLY A 105 2.56 -3.01 -7.36
N VAL A 106 3.25 -4.08 -6.95
CA VAL A 106 4.36 -4.67 -7.74
C VAL A 106 3.83 -5.31 -9.04
N SER A 107 2.62 -5.89 -8.99
CA SER A 107 1.99 -6.51 -10.17
C SER A 107 0.86 -5.69 -10.79
N ASP A 108 0.02 -5.04 -9.96
CA ASP A 108 -1.14 -4.28 -10.42
C ASP A 108 -1.65 -3.30 -9.33
N ILE A 109 -1.62 -2.00 -9.65
CA ILE A 109 -2.09 -0.92 -8.77
C ILE A 109 -3.56 -0.58 -8.98
N ILE A 110 -4.12 -0.90 -10.15
CA ILE A 110 -5.50 -0.54 -10.51
C ILE A 110 -6.20 -1.79 -11.05
N PRO A 111 -6.49 -2.76 -10.17
CA PRO A 111 -7.05 -4.05 -10.58
C PRO A 111 -8.48 -3.95 -11.12
N PHE A 112 -9.18 -2.84 -10.85
CA PHE A 112 -10.50 -2.54 -11.38
C PHE A 112 -10.54 -1.11 -11.90
N PHE A 113 -10.80 -0.98 -13.20
CA PHE A 113 -10.98 0.30 -13.85
C PHE A 113 -12.25 0.27 -14.70
N ASP A 114 -13.37 0.73 -14.13
CA ASP A 114 -14.53 1.16 -14.90
C ASP A 114 -14.52 2.68 -15.00
N THR A 115 -14.18 3.19 -16.19
CA THR A 115 -14.05 4.63 -16.48
C THR A 115 -15.30 5.44 -16.19
N LYS A 116 -16.48 4.80 -16.09
CA LYS A 116 -17.76 5.51 -15.90
C LYS A 116 -18.17 5.68 -14.44
N THR A 117 -17.67 4.83 -13.54
CA THR A 117 -18.16 4.76 -12.15
C THR A 117 -17.05 4.77 -11.10
N THR A 118 -15.78 4.62 -11.53
CA THR A 118 -14.63 4.55 -10.63
C THR A 118 -14.01 5.92 -10.47
N ILE A 119 -13.84 6.37 -9.22
CA ILE A 119 -13.00 7.52 -8.88
C ILE A 119 -11.64 6.99 -8.42
N THR A 120 -10.59 7.40 -9.11
CA THR A 120 -9.21 7.01 -8.83
C THR A 120 -8.49 8.08 -8.00
N VAL A 121 -7.74 7.63 -6.99
CA VAL A 121 -6.98 8.52 -6.10
C VAL A 121 -5.53 8.10 -6.11
N SER A 122 -4.63 9.04 -6.39
CA SER A 122 -3.19 8.79 -6.40
C SER A 122 -2.44 9.86 -5.61
N PRO A 123 -1.45 9.47 -4.78
CA PRO A 123 -0.54 10.42 -4.14
C PRO A 123 0.51 10.96 -5.13
N PHE A 124 0.59 10.41 -6.34
CA PHE A 124 1.50 10.83 -7.40
C PHE A 124 0.75 11.59 -8.49
N TYR A 125 1.43 12.52 -9.14
CA TYR A 125 0.91 13.18 -10.32
C TYR A 125 0.69 12.17 -11.45
N GLY A 126 -0.47 12.25 -12.12
CA GLY A 126 -0.84 11.34 -13.20
C GLY A 126 -2.22 11.63 -13.75
N GLU A 127 -2.88 10.59 -14.25
CA GLU A 127 -4.22 10.66 -14.85
C GLU A 127 -5.35 10.25 -13.88
N SER A 128 -5.04 10.11 -12.60
CA SER A 128 -6.07 9.81 -11.60
C SER A 128 -7.00 11.01 -11.37
N ASP A 129 -8.28 10.75 -11.10
CA ASP A 129 -9.31 11.76 -10.87
C ASP A 129 -8.94 12.72 -9.73
N ILE A 130 -8.33 12.18 -8.67
CA ILE A 130 -7.79 12.93 -7.54
C ILE A 130 -6.29 12.64 -7.45
N CYS A 131 -5.47 13.62 -7.83
CA CYS A 131 -4.01 13.59 -7.68
C CYS A 131 -3.43 15.01 -7.53
N PRO A 132 -2.17 15.15 -7.07
CA PRO A 132 -1.49 16.44 -7.06
C PRO A 132 -1.46 17.07 -8.47
N LYS A 133 -1.83 18.34 -8.61
CA LYS A 133 -1.77 19.06 -9.91
C LYS A 133 -0.43 19.75 -10.07
N VAL A 134 0.28 19.54 -11.18
CA VAL A 134 1.57 20.19 -11.46
C VAL A 134 1.58 20.89 -12.83
N LYS A 135 2.50 21.83 -13.01
CA LYS A 135 2.65 22.67 -14.22
C LYS A 135 3.64 22.10 -15.26
N SER A 136 4.30 20.97 -14.97
CA SER A 136 5.43 20.46 -15.77
C SER A 136 4.99 19.81 -17.09
N THR A 137 5.75 20.05 -18.16
CA THR A 137 5.46 19.64 -19.55
C THR A 137 6.41 18.59 -20.11
N ASN A 138 7.39 18.11 -19.32
CA ASN A 138 8.36 17.10 -19.75
C ASN A 138 7.96 15.70 -19.23
N PHE A 139 7.77 14.76 -20.15
CA PHE A 139 7.31 13.41 -19.84
C PHE A 139 8.27 12.36 -20.38
N LEU A 140 8.72 11.46 -19.52
CA LEU A 140 9.14 10.12 -19.92
C LEU A 140 8.12 9.14 -19.30
N HIS A 141 7.36 8.44 -20.15
CA HIS A 141 6.58 7.29 -19.69
C HIS A 141 7.55 6.13 -19.51
N VAL A 142 7.63 5.60 -18.29
CA VAL A 142 8.31 4.34 -18.03
C VAL A 142 7.31 3.45 -17.32
N ASP A 143 6.87 2.41 -18.02
CA ASP A 143 6.06 1.35 -17.43
C ASP A 143 7.00 0.38 -16.74
N PHE A 144 7.14 0.49 -15.42
CA PHE A 144 7.88 -0.50 -14.65
C PHE A 144 6.86 -1.52 -14.12
N THR A 145 6.77 -2.74 -14.66
CA THR A 145 5.84 -3.77 -14.11
C THR A 145 4.40 -3.28 -13.87
N LYS A 146 3.66 -2.87 -14.92
CA LYS A 146 2.29 -2.28 -14.83
C LYS A 146 2.12 -1.08 -13.85
N LEU A 147 3.18 -0.64 -13.18
CA LEU A 147 3.29 0.63 -12.46
C LEU A 147 3.33 1.72 -13.52
N SER A 148 2.17 2.32 -13.82
CA SER A 148 2.12 3.55 -14.59
C SER A 148 2.58 4.72 -13.70
N LEU A 149 3.85 4.70 -13.29
CA LEU A 149 4.47 5.87 -12.67
C LEU A 149 5.05 6.73 -13.78
N ARG A 150 4.41 7.87 -14.02
CA ARG A 150 5.01 8.90 -14.88
C ARG A 150 6.27 9.40 -14.20
N LEU A 151 7.44 9.13 -14.78
CA LEU A 151 8.71 9.64 -14.27
C LEU A 151 8.83 11.11 -14.69
N CYS A 152 8.30 11.99 -13.86
CA CYS A 152 8.56 13.43 -13.91
C CYS A 152 9.34 13.86 -12.66
N SER A 153 10.00 15.02 -12.74
CA SER A 153 10.73 15.63 -11.62
C SER A 153 9.89 15.70 -10.34
N GLU A 154 8.59 15.92 -10.48
CA GLU A 154 7.65 16.04 -9.39
C GLU A 154 7.33 14.68 -8.76
N ASN A 155 7.13 13.63 -9.57
CA ASN A 155 6.93 12.28 -9.02
C ASN A 155 8.20 11.73 -8.39
N ILE A 156 9.37 12.05 -8.94
CA ILE A 156 10.66 11.76 -8.29
C ILE A 156 10.75 12.50 -6.95
N TYR A 157 10.41 13.80 -6.92
CA TYR A 157 10.36 14.58 -5.68
C TYR A 157 9.39 13.96 -4.66
N LEU A 158 8.18 13.58 -5.07
CA LEU A 158 7.19 12.92 -4.20
C LEU A 158 7.69 11.56 -3.70
N LEU A 159 8.31 10.74 -4.56
CA LEU A 159 8.95 9.48 -4.18
C LEU A 159 10.06 9.69 -3.15
N THR A 160 10.92 10.70 -3.36
CA THR A 160 11.98 11.02 -2.38
C THR A 160 11.39 11.45 -1.04
N ARG A 161 10.26 12.16 -1.03
CA ARG A 161 9.55 12.55 0.20
C ARG A 161 8.87 11.38 0.91
N VAL A 162 8.46 10.35 0.18
CA VAL A 162 7.91 9.11 0.75
C VAL A 162 9.01 8.27 1.40
N LEU A 163 10.16 8.13 0.73
CA LEU A 163 11.30 7.35 1.21
C LEU A 163 12.07 8.07 2.33
N PHE A 164 12.20 9.40 2.22
CA PHE A 164 12.90 10.28 3.14
C PHE A 164 11.97 11.39 3.63
N PRO A 165 11.05 11.08 4.55
CA PRO A 165 10.17 12.09 5.12
C PRO A 165 11.01 13.16 5.84
N ALA A 166 10.78 14.44 5.52
CA ALA A 166 11.50 15.54 6.15
C ALA A 166 11.23 15.58 7.67
N ASP A 167 12.30 15.82 8.44
CA ASP A 167 12.19 16.22 9.84
C ASP A 167 11.42 17.54 9.91
N LEU A 168 10.44 17.62 10.81
CA LEU A 168 9.65 18.83 11.06
C LEU A 168 10.21 19.57 12.28
#